data_AF-A0A836MM34-F1
#
_entry.id   AF-A0A836MM34-F1
#
_cell.length_a   1.000
_cell.length_b   1.000
_cell.length_c   1.000
_cell.angle_alpha   90.00
_cell.angle_beta   90.00
_cell.angle_gamma   90.00
#
_symmetry.space_group_name_H-M   'P 1'
#
loop_
_entity.id
_entity.type
_entity.pdbx_description
1 polymer ?
#
loop_
_entity_poly.entity_id
_entity_poly.type
_entity_poly.pdbx_seq_one_letter_code
_entity_poly.pdbx_strand_id
1 'polypeptide(L)'
;MSLKKILLLPVSLMLSAAGCAGIGPNATYYMATTSFKYDPRYTDYMMEVNGSEIGGGFGKAISTNPIKVGEQIITWKDANTGEKHAAKNQVIITKEQLKGKKYLAAHIYPDDTVEITTSNNWPDPTEKGMKWREKIKREGQ
;
A
#
# COMPACT_ATOMS: atom_id res chain seq x y z
N MET A 1 12.74 59.80 -49.42
CA MET A 1 12.51 58.33 -49.47
C MET A 1 12.84 57.74 -48.11
N SER A 2 11.82 57.30 -47.37
CA SER A 2 11.98 56.74 -46.01
C SER A 2 12.06 55.21 -46.10
N LEU A 3 13.19 54.64 -45.66
CA LEU A 3 13.41 53.19 -45.58
C LEU A 3 12.53 52.59 -44.47
N LYS A 4 11.54 51.76 -44.85
CA LYS A 4 10.82 50.88 -43.92
C LYS A 4 11.79 49.81 -43.42
N LYS A 5 12.21 49.88 -42.15
CA LYS A 5 12.97 48.82 -41.50
C LYS A 5 12.02 47.66 -41.19
N ILE A 6 12.16 46.59 -41.96
CA ILE A 6 11.57 45.27 -41.73
C ILE A 6 12.19 44.74 -40.43
N LEU A 7 11.40 44.68 -39.35
CA LEU A 7 11.80 44.06 -38.11
C LEU A 7 11.55 42.55 -38.21
N LEU A 8 12.59 41.80 -38.61
CA LEU A 8 12.68 40.36 -38.44
C LEU A 8 12.87 40.07 -36.95
N LEU A 9 11.82 39.63 -36.25
CA LEU A 9 11.92 39.10 -34.89
C LEU A 9 12.30 37.61 -34.95
N PRO A 10 13.30 37.16 -34.17
CA PRO A 10 13.79 35.80 -34.22
C PRO A 10 12.84 34.84 -33.49
N VAL A 11 12.78 33.63 -34.03
CA VAL A 11 12.20 32.41 -33.47
C VAL A 11 12.54 32.28 -31.98
N SER A 12 11.55 32.38 -31.11
CA SER A 12 11.63 31.77 -29.78
C SER A 12 10.78 30.51 -29.77
N LEU A 13 11.50 29.40 -29.86
CA LEU A 13 11.07 28.04 -29.64
C LEU A 13 10.37 27.98 -28.28
N MET A 14 9.03 28.00 -28.25
CA MET A 14 8.28 27.62 -27.06
C MET A 14 8.45 26.12 -26.88
N LEU A 15 9.54 25.73 -26.24
CA LEU A 15 9.69 24.43 -25.63
C LEU A 15 8.64 24.38 -24.52
N SER A 16 7.45 23.90 -24.86
CA SER A 16 6.43 23.55 -23.90
C SER A 16 7.07 22.54 -22.95
N ALA A 17 7.47 23.02 -21.79
CA ALA A 17 7.68 22.19 -20.62
C ALA A 17 6.35 21.50 -20.37
N ALA A 18 6.16 20.32 -20.96
CA ALA A 18 5.28 19.31 -20.39
C ALA A 18 5.85 19.04 -19.00
N GLY A 19 5.43 19.87 -18.04
CA GLY A 19 5.81 19.72 -16.66
C GLY A 19 5.53 18.29 -16.29
N CYS A 20 6.57 17.59 -15.85
CA CYS A 20 6.44 16.29 -15.21
C CYS A 20 5.21 16.40 -14.32
N ALA A 21 4.15 15.63 -14.62
CA ALA A 21 2.98 15.52 -13.76
C ALA A 21 3.49 14.98 -12.43
N GLY A 22 3.92 15.89 -11.58
CA GLY A 22 4.49 15.60 -10.29
C GLY A 22 3.38 14.96 -9.52
N ILE A 23 3.47 13.64 -9.36
CA ILE A 23 2.53 12.86 -8.59
C ILE A 23 2.36 13.57 -7.24
N GLY A 24 1.22 14.25 -7.07
CA GLY A 24 0.95 15.16 -5.96
C GLY A 24 0.90 14.43 -4.62
N PRO A 25 0.66 15.14 -3.50
CA PRO A 25 0.61 14.55 -2.16
C PRO A 25 -0.43 13.43 -2.01
N ASN A 26 -1.42 13.36 -2.92
CA ASN A 26 -2.45 12.32 -2.98
C ASN A 26 -2.18 11.28 -4.09
N ALA A 27 -0.90 10.92 -4.25
CA ALA A 27 -0.46 9.90 -5.18
C ALA A 27 -1.17 8.56 -4.95
N THR A 28 -1.67 7.92 -6.00
CA THR A 28 -2.16 6.55 -5.97
C THR A 28 -1.26 5.65 -6.79
N TYR A 29 -0.86 4.51 -6.22
CA TYR A 29 -0.02 3.49 -6.86
C TYR A 29 -0.81 2.19 -6.95
N TYR A 30 -0.83 1.56 -8.12
CA TYR A 30 -1.36 0.20 -8.26
C TYR A 30 -0.29 -0.79 -7.82
N MET A 31 -0.59 -1.56 -6.78
CA MET A 31 0.35 -2.48 -6.14
C MET A 31 -0.22 -3.89 -6.15
N ALA A 32 0.64 -4.89 -6.29
CA ALA A 32 0.29 -6.27 -5.96
C ALA A 32 0.22 -6.42 -4.43
N THR A 33 -0.96 -6.66 -3.88
CA THR A 33 -1.22 -6.64 -2.45
C THR A 33 -1.49 -8.03 -1.90
N THR A 34 -1.02 -8.28 -0.68
CA THR A 34 -1.29 -9.50 0.09
C THR A 34 -1.39 -9.18 1.59
N SER A 35 -1.85 -10.15 2.40
CA SER A 35 -1.87 -10.06 3.86
C SER A 35 -1.26 -11.27 4.55
N PHE A 36 -0.81 -11.05 5.79
CA PHE A 36 -0.36 -12.06 6.74
C PHE A 36 -1.03 -11.83 8.09
N LYS A 37 -1.71 -12.86 8.60
CA LYS A 37 -2.37 -12.81 9.90
C LYS A 37 -1.68 -13.74 10.88
N TYR A 38 -1.21 -13.18 11.99
CA TYR A 38 -0.32 -13.89 12.93
C TYR A 38 -1.03 -14.53 14.11
N ASP A 39 -2.30 -14.22 14.34
CA ASP A 39 -3.11 -14.87 15.37
C ASP A 39 -3.66 -16.21 14.85
N PRO A 40 -3.24 -17.37 15.35
CA PRO A 40 -3.77 -18.65 14.88
C PRO A 40 -5.18 -18.98 15.42
N ARG A 41 -5.74 -18.20 16.35
CA ARG A 41 -7.00 -18.52 17.05
C ARG A 41 -8.26 -18.40 16.17
N TYR A 42 -8.16 -17.68 15.06
CA TYR A 42 -9.22 -17.57 14.06
C TYR A 42 -8.62 -17.41 12.65
N THR A 43 -9.45 -17.34 11.62
CA THR A 43 -9.00 -17.08 10.24
C THR A 43 -9.52 -15.73 9.79
N ASP A 44 -8.67 -14.89 9.22
CA ASP A 44 -9.09 -13.64 8.60
C ASP A 44 -9.74 -13.89 7.22
N TYR A 45 -10.75 -13.11 6.88
CA TYR A 45 -11.31 -13.01 5.53
C TYR A 45 -11.74 -11.57 5.24
N MET A 46 -11.93 -11.24 3.95
CA MET A 46 -12.27 -9.88 3.48
C MET A 46 -11.34 -8.82 4.08
N MET A 47 -10.03 -8.99 3.91
CA MET A 47 -9.05 -8.00 4.33
C MET A 47 -9.09 -6.82 3.35
N GLU A 48 -9.40 -5.64 3.85
CA GLU A 48 -9.63 -4.44 3.04
C GLU A 48 -8.67 -3.31 3.40
N VAL A 49 -8.15 -2.64 2.37
CA VAL A 49 -7.45 -1.35 2.47
C VAL A 49 -8.33 -0.29 1.82
N ASN A 50 -8.78 0.69 2.61
CA ASN A 50 -9.73 1.73 2.20
C ASN A 50 -10.99 1.17 1.51
N GLY A 51 -11.52 0.05 2.01
CA GLY A 51 -12.71 -0.61 1.46
C GLY A 51 -12.47 -1.41 0.17
N SER A 52 -11.21 -1.59 -0.26
CA SER A 52 -10.85 -2.49 -1.36
C SER A 52 -10.20 -3.76 -0.81
N GLU A 53 -10.77 -4.92 -1.13
CA GLU A 53 -10.23 -6.21 -0.70
C GLU A 53 -8.85 -6.47 -1.32
N ILE A 54 -7.90 -6.89 -0.50
CA ILE A 54 -6.54 -7.25 -0.89
C ILE A 54 -6.33 -8.77 -0.83
N GLY A 55 -5.25 -9.25 -1.43
CA GLY A 55 -4.87 -10.66 -1.34
C GLY A 55 -4.65 -11.11 0.11
N GLY A 56 -4.84 -12.40 0.38
CA GLY A 56 -4.71 -12.97 1.72
C GLY A 56 -4.19 -14.40 1.74
N GLY A 57 -4.70 -15.20 2.68
CA GLY A 57 -4.26 -16.60 2.82
C GLY A 57 -2.83 -16.74 3.30
N PHE A 58 -2.37 -15.81 4.15
CA PHE A 58 -1.01 -15.78 4.69
C PHE A 58 0.06 -15.69 3.59
N GLY A 59 -0.09 -14.72 2.68
CA GLY A 59 0.86 -14.49 1.58
C GLY A 59 0.61 -15.31 0.31
N LYS A 60 -0.45 -16.13 0.26
CA LYS A 60 -0.68 -17.09 -0.84
C LYS A 60 -1.52 -16.52 -2.00
N ALA A 61 -2.31 -15.50 -1.75
CA ALA A 61 -3.13 -14.85 -2.76
C ALA A 61 -2.72 -13.38 -2.90
N ILE A 62 -2.76 -12.88 -4.13
CA ILE A 62 -2.48 -11.49 -4.46
C ILE A 62 -3.66 -10.88 -5.19
N SER A 63 -3.91 -9.60 -4.92
CA SER A 63 -4.80 -8.75 -5.72
C SER A 63 -4.07 -7.46 -6.11
N THR A 64 -4.36 -6.93 -7.30
CA THR A 64 -3.82 -5.64 -7.73
C THR A 64 -4.76 -4.53 -7.27
N ASN A 65 -4.30 -3.67 -6.37
CA ASN A 65 -5.15 -2.66 -5.72
C ASN A 65 -4.55 -1.25 -5.81
N PRO A 66 -5.39 -0.21 -5.92
CA PRO A 66 -4.95 1.17 -5.80
C PRO A 66 -4.63 1.51 -4.34
N ILE A 67 -3.40 1.94 -4.08
CA ILE A 67 -2.92 2.35 -2.76
C ILE A 67 -2.56 3.83 -2.80
N LYS A 68 -3.28 4.62 -2.01
CA LYS A 68 -3.02 6.06 -1.87
C LYS A 68 -1.88 6.30 -0.88
N VAL A 69 -1.12 7.37 -1.09
CA VAL A 69 -0.24 7.96 -0.06
C VAL A 69 -1.11 8.60 1.02
N GLY A 70 -0.65 8.54 2.27
CA GLY A 70 -1.32 9.06 3.45
C GLY A 70 -1.94 7.98 4.33
N GLU A 71 -2.95 8.36 5.10
CA GLU A 71 -3.63 7.48 6.05
C GLU A 71 -4.45 6.39 5.37
N GLN A 72 -4.35 5.16 5.90
CA GLN A 72 -5.07 3.99 5.42
C GLN A 72 -6.07 3.53 6.46
N ILE A 73 -7.27 3.18 6.00
CA ILE A 73 -8.25 2.45 6.80
C ILE A 73 -8.07 0.97 6.48
N ILE A 74 -7.76 0.17 7.51
CA ILE A 74 -7.52 -1.26 7.38
C ILE A 74 -8.55 -2.01 8.20
N THR A 75 -9.29 -2.92 7.57
CA THR A 75 -10.31 -3.74 8.22
C THR A 75 -10.25 -5.17 7.73
N TRP A 76 -10.69 -6.12 8.55
CA TRP A 76 -10.85 -7.52 8.17
C TRP A 76 -12.00 -8.12 8.96
N LYS A 77 -12.37 -9.35 8.66
CA LYS A 77 -13.37 -10.08 9.41
C LYS A 77 -12.87 -11.44 9.88
N ASP A 78 -13.45 -11.98 10.94
CA ASP A 78 -13.25 -13.36 11.37
C ASP A 78 -14.13 -14.31 10.53
N ALA A 79 -13.51 -15.24 9.81
CA ALA A 79 -14.18 -16.15 8.89
C ALA A 79 -15.25 -17.04 9.53
N ASN A 80 -15.14 -17.30 10.84
CA ASN A 80 -16.08 -18.15 11.55
C ASN A 80 -17.28 -17.37 12.07
N THR A 81 -17.06 -16.16 12.61
CA THR A 81 -18.10 -15.38 13.30
C THR A 81 -18.67 -14.25 12.45
N GLY A 82 -17.95 -13.80 11.43
CA GLY A 82 -18.25 -12.59 10.67
C GLY A 82 -17.95 -11.29 11.42
N GLU A 83 -17.36 -11.37 12.63
CA GLU A 83 -16.97 -10.20 13.42
C GLU A 83 -16.05 -9.30 12.61
N LYS A 84 -16.32 -8.00 12.59
CA LYS A 84 -15.52 -7.01 11.87
C LYS A 84 -14.47 -6.41 12.81
N HIS A 85 -13.22 -6.49 12.39
CA HIS A 85 -12.08 -5.89 13.06
C HIS A 85 -11.56 -4.69 12.26
N ALA A 86 -10.86 -3.80 12.95
CA ALA A 86 -10.17 -2.66 12.38
C ALA A 86 -8.80 -2.50 13.03
N ALA A 87 -7.83 -1.97 12.27
CA ALA A 87 -6.52 -1.67 12.82
C ALA A 87 -6.62 -0.66 13.97
N LYS A 88 -5.99 -0.97 15.10
CA LYS A 88 -5.99 -0.08 16.29
C LYS A 88 -4.95 1.04 16.20
N ASN A 89 -3.89 0.85 15.42
CA ASN A 89 -2.88 1.87 15.17
C ASN A 89 -3.18 2.63 13.87
N GLN A 90 -2.76 3.88 13.81
CA GLN A 90 -2.79 4.65 12.57
C GLN A 90 -1.76 4.09 11.59
N VAL A 91 -2.21 3.77 10.38
CA VAL A 91 -1.35 3.29 9.29
C VAL A 91 -1.19 4.43 8.28
N ILE A 92 0.03 4.95 8.17
CA ILE A 92 0.37 6.01 7.20
C ILE A 92 1.36 5.44 6.20
N ILE A 93 1.05 5.56 4.91
CA ILE A 93 1.93 5.15 3.82
C ILE A 93 2.54 6.39 3.18
N THR A 94 3.86 6.43 3.06
CA THR A 94 4.57 7.53 2.38
C THR A 94 4.80 7.21 0.90
N LYS A 95 5.09 8.26 0.14
CA LYS A 95 5.44 8.12 -1.28
C LYS A 95 6.71 7.28 -1.47
N GLU A 96 7.67 7.43 -0.57
CA GLU A 96 8.97 6.75 -0.59
C GLU A 96 8.81 5.24 -0.36
N GLN A 97 7.84 4.82 0.45
CA GLN A 97 7.52 3.40 0.63
C GLN A 97 6.97 2.78 -0.66
N LEU A 98 6.16 3.50 -1.44
CA LEU A 98 5.54 2.95 -2.66
C LEU A 98 6.43 3.06 -3.90
N LYS A 99 7.24 4.11 -4.00
CA LYS A 99 7.98 4.44 -5.22
C LYS A 99 8.94 3.30 -5.60
N GLY A 100 8.73 2.74 -6.80
CA GLY A 100 9.59 1.70 -7.36
C GLY A 100 9.47 0.34 -6.65
N LYS A 101 8.36 0.12 -5.92
CA LYS A 101 7.99 -1.17 -5.34
C LYS A 101 6.86 -1.81 -6.16
N LYS A 102 6.81 -3.14 -6.14
CA LYS A 102 5.79 -3.93 -6.85
C LYS A 102 4.71 -4.45 -5.92
N TYR A 103 5.12 -4.79 -4.69
CA TYR A 103 4.26 -5.43 -3.72
C TYR A 103 4.05 -4.57 -2.48
N LEU A 104 2.88 -4.73 -1.87
CA LEU A 104 2.55 -4.24 -0.54
C LEU A 104 1.95 -5.39 0.27
N ALA A 105 2.45 -5.60 1.49
CA ALA A 105 1.90 -6.59 2.41
C ALA A 105 1.37 -5.94 3.67
N ALA A 106 0.15 -6.33 4.06
CA ALA A 106 -0.43 -5.98 5.35
C ALA A 106 -0.19 -7.10 6.37
N HIS A 107 0.45 -6.78 7.47
CA HIS A 107 0.81 -7.69 8.54
C HIS A 107 -0.08 -7.42 9.76
N ILE A 108 -1.03 -8.33 10.02
CA ILE A 108 -2.04 -8.20 11.07
C ILE A 108 -1.58 -8.97 12.31
N TYR A 109 -1.36 -8.26 13.40
CA TYR A 109 -0.91 -8.81 14.67
C TYR A 109 -2.08 -9.19 15.60
N PRO A 110 -1.86 -10.07 16.59
CA PRO A 110 -2.91 -10.54 17.51
C PRO A 110 -3.52 -9.47 18.42
N ASP A 111 -2.90 -8.30 18.53
CA ASP A 111 -3.39 -7.15 19.28
C ASP A 111 -4.24 -6.19 18.43
N ASP A 112 -4.54 -6.58 17.19
CA ASP A 112 -5.19 -5.79 16.14
C ASP A 112 -4.36 -4.60 15.65
N THR A 113 -3.04 -4.61 15.86
CA THR A 113 -2.14 -3.68 15.17
C THR A 113 -1.79 -4.19 13.78
N VAL A 114 -1.53 -3.25 12.87
CA VAL A 114 -1.16 -3.53 11.48
C VAL A 114 0.16 -2.85 11.13
N GLU A 115 1.02 -3.60 10.47
CA GLU A 115 2.25 -3.11 9.84
C GLU A 115 2.15 -3.26 8.32
N ILE A 116 2.67 -2.29 7.59
CA ILE A 116 2.75 -2.33 6.13
C ILE A 116 4.21 -2.48 5.72
N THR A 117 4.49 -3.45 4.85
CA THR A 117 5.78 -3.59 4.18
C THR A 117 5.61 -3.49 2.67
N THR A 118 6.68 -3.10 1.99
CA THR A 118 6.71 -2.98 0.53
C THR A 118 7.97 -3.60 -0.03
N SER A 119 7.85 -4.32 -1.14
CA SER A 119 8.96 -5.08 -1.72
C SER A 119 8.92 -5.11 -3.25
N ASN A 120 10.04 -5.50 -3.85
CA ASN A 120 10.11 -5.80 -5.29
C ASN A 120 9.94 -7.29 -5.59
N ASN A 121 10.12 -8.13 -4.59
CA ASN A 121 9.92 -9.57 -4.64
C ASN A 121 8.63 -9.93 -3.91
N TRP A 122 8.16 -11.17 -4.09
CA TRP A 122 7.01 -11.68 -3.36
C TRP A 122 7.20 -11.45 -1.85
N PRO A 123 6.20 -10.90 -1.13
CA PRO A 123 6.35 -10.61 0.29
C PRO A 123 6.49 -11.88 1.14
N ASP A 124 7.30 -11.78 2.20
CA ASP A 124 7.47 -12.82 3.20
C ASP A 124 6.83 -12.39 4.54
N PRO A 125 6.49 -13.34 5.44
CA PRO A 125 6.09 -13.02 6.80
C PRO A 125 7.22 -12.29 7.56
N THR A 126 6.88 -11.34 8.43
CA THR A 126 7.87 -10.67 9.30
C THR A 126 8.35 -11.59 10.41
N GLU A 127 9.60 -11.40 10.84
CA GLU A 127 10.16 -12.09 12.02
C GLU A 127 9.34 -11.81 13.27
N LYS A 128 8.92 -10.55 13.46
CA LYS A 128 8.03 -10.13 14.57
C LYS A 128 6.74 -10.96 14.56
N GLY A 129 6.10 -11.10 13.40
CA GLY A 129 4.86 -11.85 13.27
C GLY A 129 5.02 -13.34 13.54
N MET A 130 6.12 -13.93 13.06
CA MET A 130 6.43 -15.33 13.32
C MET A 130 6.67 -15.60 14.82
N LYS A 131 7.44 -14.72 15.50
CA LYS A 131 7.65 -14.80 16.96
C LYS A 131 6.35 -14.75 17.74
N TRP A 132 5.42 -13.86 17.37
CA TRP A 132 4.08 -13.79 17.97
C TRP A 132 3.31 -15.09 17.78
N ARG A 133 3.26 -15.60 16.54
CA ARG A 133 2.54 -16.82 16.21
C ARG A 133 3.08 -18.03 16.97
N GLU A 134 4.39 -18.15 17.10
CA GLU A 134 5.05 -19.22 17.88
C GLU A 134 4.75 -19.11 19.37
N LYS A 135 4.75 -17.90 19.93
CA LYS A 135 4.38 -17.68 21.33
C LYS A 135 2.96 -18.17 21.62
N ILE A 136 1.97 -17.76 20.82
CA ILE A 136 0.57 -18.18 21.02
C ILE A 136 0.42 -19.69 20.92
N LYS A 137 1.10 -20.32 19.95
CA LYS A 137 1.07 -21.79 19.81
C LYS A 137 1.61 -22.52 21.03
N ARG A 138 2.63 -21.99 21.71
CA ARG A 138 3.18 -22.58 22.93
C ARG A 138 2.30 -22.35 24.15
N GLU A 139 1.62 -21.21 24.24
CA GLU A 139 0.73 -20.88 25.36
C GLU A 139 -0.64 -21.58 25.28
N GLY A 140 -1.05 -22.01 24.08
CA GLY A 140 -2.26 -22.81 23.87
C GLY A 140 -2.02 -24.33 23.84
N GLN A 141 -0.81 -24.78 24.16
CA GLN A 141 -0.43 -26.18 24.37
C GLN A 141 -0.28 -26.46 25.87
#